data_AF-Q58TZ5-F1
#
_entry.id   AF-Q58TZ5-F1
#
_cell.length_a   1.000
_cell.length_b   1.000
_cell.length_c   1.000
_cell.angle_alpha   90.00
_cell.angle_beta   90.00
_cell.angle_gamma   90.00
#
_symmetry.space_group_name_H-M   'P 1'
#
loop_
_entity.id
_entity.type
_entity.pdbx_description
1 polymer ?
#
loop_
_entity_poly.entity_id
_entity_poly.type
_entity_poly.pdbx_seq_one_letter_code
_entity_poly.pdbx_strand_id
1 'polypeptide(L)'
;GAFREGLRKAGPRLLEPIMRVEVITPEEHLGDVIGDLNSRRGQVNSFGDKPGGLKVVDAFVPLAEMFQYVSTLRGMSKGRASYTMQLAKFDVVPQHIQNQLSAAKQEEAAA
;
A
#
# COMPACT_ATOMS: atom_id res chain seq x y z
N GLY A 1 22.27 21.60 20.14
CA GLY A 1 22.53 20.15 20.23
C GLY A 1 22.84 19.63 18.84
N ALA A 2 23.98 18.95 18.67
CA ALA A 2 24.55 18.58 17.37
C ALA A 2 23.56 17.80 16.47
N PHE A 3 22.72 16.94 17.05
CA PHE A 3 21.72 16.16 16.31
C PHE A 3 20.68 17.03 15.57
N ARG A 4 20.09 18.03 16.26
CA ARG A 4 19.09 18.95 15.68
C ARG A 4 19.69 19.81 14.58
N GLU A 5 20.93 20.24 14.75
CA GLU A 5 21.62 21.07 13.76
C GLU A 5 22.02 20.26 12.52
N GLY A 6 22.53 19.04 12.71
CA GLY A 6 22.86 18.12 11.62
C GLY A 6 21.63 17.74 10.80
N LEU A 7 20.52 17.40 11.46
CA LEU A 7 19.25 17.09 10.79
C LEU A 7 18.76 18.21 9.87
N ARG A 8 18.84 19.48 10.30
CA ARG A 8 18.42 20.62 9.48
C ARG A 8 19.24 20.75 8.20
N LYS A 9 20.52 20.39 8.24
CA LYS A 9 21.44 20.47 7.09
C LYS A 9 21.37 19.25 6.17
N ALA A 10 20.91 18.10 6.67
CA ALA A 10 20.95 16.83 5.96
C ALA A 10 19.76 16.54 5.02
N GLY A 11 18.70 17.36 5.05
CA GLY A 11 17.53 17.16 4.19
C GLY A 11 16.78 15.86 4.47
N PRO A 12 16.18 15.69 5.67
CA PRO A 12 15.51 14.45 6.05
C PRO A 12 14.33 14.14 5.13
N ARG A 13 14.10 12.85 4.90
CA ARG A 13 13.00 12.34 4.06
C ARG A 13 12.07 11.48 4.89
N LEU A 14 10.77 11.64 4.65
CA LEU A 14 9.77 10.77 5.26
C LEU A 14 9.76 9.43 4.53
N LEU A 15 9.69 8.34 5.31
CA LEU A 15 9.62 6.97 4.78
C LEU A 15 8.27 6.35 5.11
N GLU A 16 7.74 5.55 4.19
CA GLU A 16 6.56 4.71 4.40
C GLU A 16 6.89 3.22 4.26
N PRO A 17 6.25 2.34 5.04
CA PRO A 17 6.39 0.89 4.88
C PRO A 17 5.63 0.39 3.65
N ILE A 18 6.33 -0.33 2.79
CA ILE A 18 5.79 -0.99 1.61
C ILE A 18 5.58 -2.47 1.93
N MET A 19 4.35 -2.93 1.69
CA MET A 19 3.92 -4.30 1.94
C MET A 19 4.02 -5.11 0.64
N ARG A 20 4.57 -6.31 0.70
CA ARG A 20 4.33 -7.33 -0.33
C ARG A 20 2.98 -7.95 -0.07
N VAL A 21 2.06 -7.82 -1.02
CA VAL A 21 0.70 -8.30 -0.96
C VAL A 21 0.53 -9.44 -1.97
N GLU A 22 0.08 -10.60 -1.52
CA GLU A 22 -0.36 -11.70 -2.38
C GLU A 22 -1.89 -11.81 -2.28
N VAL A 23 -2.59 -11.68 -3.39
CA VAL A 23 -4.05 -11.85 -3.45
C VAL A 23 -4.38 -13.07 -4.28
N ILE A 24 -5.23 -13.94 -3.75
CA ILE A 24 -5.75 -15.12 -4.43
C ILE A 24 -7.22 -14.88 -4.73
N THR A 25 -7.62 -14.98 -5.99
CA THR A 25 -8.98 -14.65 -6.44
C THR A 25 -9.39 -15.51 -7.64
N PRO A 26 -10.68 -15.82 -7.85
CA PRO A 26 -11.14 -16.42 -9.11
C PRO A 26 -10.83 -15.53 -10.31
N GLU A 27 -10.62 -16.13 -11.49
CA GLU A 27 -10.26 -15.42 -12.73
C GLU A 27 -11.26 -14.31 -13.11
N GLU A 28 -12.55 -14.52 -12.85
CA GLU A 28 -13.61 -13.56 -13.14
C GLU A 28 -13.49 -12.23 -12.37
N HIS A 29 -12.73 -12.18 -11.27
CA HIS A 29 -12.49 -10.97 -10.45
C HIS A 29 -11.06 -10.44 -10.59
N LEU A 30 -10.23 -11.04 -11.44
CA LEU A 30 -8.81 -10.68 -11.56
C LEU A 30 -8.64 -9.20 -11.95
N GLY A 31 -9.44 -8.73 -12.91
CA GLY A 31 -9.39 -7.34 -13.38
C GLY A 31 -9.70 -6.33 -12.27
N ASP A 32 -10.75 -6.60 -11.48
CA ASP A 32 -11.15 -5.72 -10.38
C ASP A 32 -10.09 -5.66 -9.28
N VAL A 33 -9.48 -6.80 -8.94
CA VAL A 33 -8.39 -6.87 -7.95
C VAL A 33 -7.17 -6.07 -8.41
N ILE A 34 -6.75 -6.23 -9.67
CA ILE A 34 -5.62 -5.47 -10.23
C ILE A 34 -5.95 -3.96 -10.26
N GLY A 35 -7.17 -3.61 -10.65
CA GLY A 35 -7.65 -2.22 -10.65
C GLY A 35 -7.60 -1.58 -9.27
N ASP A 36 -8.12 -2.26 -8.24
CA ASP A 36 -8.11 -1.76 -6.87
C ASP A 36 -6.68 -1.62 -6.32
N LEU A 37 -5.80 -2.61 -6.54
CA LEU A 37 -4.38 -2.53 -6.14
C LEU A 37 -3.68 -1.32 -6.77
N ASN A 38 -3.89 -1.07 -8.06
CA ASN A 38 -3.30 0.10 -8.74
C ASN A 38 -3.87 1.43 -8.20
N SER A 39 -5.17 1.47 -7.86
CA SER A 39 -5.78 2.68 -7.28
C SER A 39 -5.19 3.03 -5.90
N ARG A 40 -4.69 2.01 -5.18
CA ARG A 40 -4.02 2.10 -3.87
C ARG A 40 -2.53 2.39 -3.96
N ARG A 41 -2.06 3.02 -5.03
CA ARG A 41 -0.61 3.22 -5.33
C ARG A 41 0.17 1.90 -5.33
N GLY A 42 -0.51 0.79 -5.59
CA GLY A 42 0.11 -0.52 -5.67
C GLY A 42 0.85 -0.71 -6.99
N GLN A 43 1.96 -1.43 -6.93
CA GLN A 43 2.69 -1.87 -8.10
C GLN A 43 2.52 -3.38 -8.23
N VAL A 44 1.74 -3.82 -9.22
CA VAL A 44 1.60 -5.25 -9.54
C VAL A 44 2.88 -5.74 -10.22
N ASN A 45 3.51 -6.74 -9.65
CA ASN A 45 4.75 -7.32 -10.18
C ASN A 45 4.47 -8.47 -11.14
N SER A 46 3.54 -9.34 -10.75
CA SER A 46 3.18 -10.54 -11.50
C SER A 46 1.80 -11.04 -11.11
N PHE A 47 1.20 -11.80 -12.01
CA PHE A 47 0.06 -12.63 -11.71
C PHE A 47 0.24 -14.01 -12.35
N GLY A 48 -0.44 -15.03 -11.83
CA GLY A 48 -0.31 -16.40 -12.32
C GLY A 48 -1.46 -17.29 -11.89
N ASP A 49 -1.37 -18.56 -12.24
CA ASP A 49 -2.40 -19.56 -11.96
C ASP A 49 -2.14 -20.32 -10.65
N LYS A 50 -3.21 -20.64 -9.93
CA LYS A 50 -3.25 -21.56 -8.80
C LYS A 50 -4.26 -22.69 -9.10
N PRO A 51 -4.09 -23.88 -8.49
CA PRO A 51 -5.04 -24.99 -8.66
C PRO A 51 -6.48 -24.57 -8.38
N GLY A 52 -7.43 -25.15 -9.11
CA GLY A 52 -8.87 -24.88 -8.93
C GLY A 52 -9.39 -23.64 -9.64
N GLY A 53 -8.72 -23.16 -10.70
CA GLY A 53 -9.15 -21.99 -11.47
C GLY A 53 -8.96 -20.66 -10.75
N LEU A 54 -8.07 -20.64 -9.75
CA LEU A 54 -7.73 -19.43 -9.00
C LEU A 54 -6.55 -18.73 -9.67
N LYS A 55 -6.52 -17.42 -9.55
CA LYS A 55 -5.41 -16.56 -9.92
C LYS A 55 -4.73 -16.05 -8.67
N VAL A 56 -3.43 -15.84 -8.75
CA VAL A 56 -2.63 -15.17 -7.73
C VAL A 56 -2.07 -13.88 -8.30
N VAL A 57 -2.09 -12.80 -7.51
CA VAL A 57 -1.55 -11.48 -7.86
C VAL A 57 -0.54 -11.08 -6.79
N ASP A 58 0.70 -10.85 -7.20
CA ASP A 58 1.77 -10.28 -6.36
C ASP A 58 1.88 -8.78 -6.62
N ALA A 59 1.79 -7.98 -5.56
CA ALA A 59 1.94 -6.53 -5.64
C ALA A 59 2.74 -5.96 -4.46
N PHE A 60 3.32 -4.78 -4.66
CA PHE A 60 3.83 -3.93 -3.59
C PHE A 60 2.87 -2.78 -3.34
N VAL A 61 2.37 -2.63 -2.11
CA VAL A 61 1.39 -1.60 -1.76
C VAL A 61 1.83 -0.88 -0.48
N PRO A 62 1.78 0.46 -0.41
CA PRO A 62 2.03 1.18 0.83
C PRO A 62 1.01 0.78 1.91
N LEU A 63 1.47 0.52 3.14
CA LEU A 63 0.58 0.09 4.24
C LEU A 63 -0.55 1.08 4.51
N ALA A 64 -0.31 2.38 4.31
CA ALA A 64 -1.30 3.44 4.47
C ALA A 64 -2.52 3.27 3.55
N GLU A 65 -2.37 2.59 2.42
CA GLU A 65 -3.45 2.35 1.45
C GLU A 65 -4.16 1.00 1.67
N MET A 66 -3.68 0.18 2.62
CA MET A 66 -4.23 -1.15 2.91
C MET A 66 -5.30 -1.15 4.00
N PHE A 67 -5.57 0.01 4.63
CA PHE A 67 -6.68 0.14 5.56
C PHE A 67 -8.00 -0.19 4.85
N GLN A 68 -8.85 -0.96 5.54
CA GLN A 68 -10.13 -1.47 5.02
C GLN A 68 -10.05 -2.38 3.77
N TYR A 69 -8.85 -2.78 3.33
CA TYR A 69 -8.68 -3.62 2.14
C TYR A 69 -9.47 -4.94 2.21
N VAL A 70 -9.53 -5.57 3.39
CA VAL A 70 -10.34 -6.78 3.65
C VAL A 70 -11.80 -6.61 3.21
N SER A 71 -12.41 -5.47 3.56
CA SER A 71 -13.81 -5.19 3.29
C SER A 71 -14.04 -4.94 1.80
N THR A 72 -13.17 -4.15 1.16
CA THR A 72 -13.21 -3.90 -0.29
C THR A 72 -13.03 -5.20 -1.06
N LEU A 73 -12.03 -6.01 -0.72
CA LEU A 73 -11.73 -7.30 -1.36
C LEU A 73 -12.90 -8.27 -1.27
N ARG A 74 -13.56 -8.39 -0.12
CA ARG A 74 -14.78 -9.20 0.00
C ARG A 74 -15.90 -8.69 -0.89
N GLY A 75 -16.11 -7.36 -0.94
CA GLY A 75 -17.14 -6.74 -1.78
C GLY A 75 -16.96 -7.08 -3.25
N MET A 76 -15.76 -6.83 -3.81
CA MET A 76 -15.48 -7.08 -5.22
C MET A 76 -15.48 -8.57 -5.58
N SER A 77 -14.92 -9.44 -4.72
CA SER A 77 -14.82 -10.88 -5.00
C SER A 77 -16.05 -11.71 -4.60
N LYS A 78 -17.11 -11.07 -4.08
CA LYS A 78 -18.25 -11.75 -3.42
C LYS A 78 -17.78 -12.73 -2.33
N GLY A 79 -16.74 -12.35 -1.60
CA GLY A 79 -16.14 -13.14 -0.53
C GLY A 79 -15.27 -14.32 -0.97
N ARG A 80 -14.94 -14.45 -2.26
CA ARG A 80 -14.15 -15.57 -2.79
C ARG A 80 -12.65 -15.30 -2.94
N ALA A 81 -12.21 -14.08 -2.65
CA ALA A 81 -10.78 -13.76 -2.63
C ALA A 81 -10.22 -13.72 -1.20
N SER A 82 -8.94 -14.04 -1.09
CA SER A 82 -8.14 -13.92 0.12
C SER A 82 -6.85 -13.18 -0.18
N TYR A 83 -6.24 -12.58 0.83
CA TYR A 83 -4.93 -11.97 0.67
C TYR A 83 -4.04 -12.22 1.88
N THR A 84 -2.74 -12.11 1.65
CA THR A 84 -1.73 -12.04 2.70
C THR A 84 -0.85 -10.84 2.43
N MET A 85 -0.26 -10.27 3.49
CA MET A 85 0.69 -9.19 3.34
C MET A 85 1.84 -9.29 4.35
N GLN A 86 3.04 -8.94 3.91
CA GLN A 86 4.25 -8.91 4.74
C GLN A 86 5.05 -7.65 4.45
N LEU A 87 5.72 -7.08 5.46
CA LEU A 87 6.59 -5.93 5.26
C LEU A 87 7.73 -6.32 4.31
N ALA A 88 7.89 -5.58 3.21
CA ALA A 88 8.94 -5.82 2.24
C ALA A 88 10.12 -4.85 2.41
N LYS A 89 9.82 -3.55 2.49
CA LYS A 89 10.83 -2.48 2.59
C LYS A 89 10.22 -1.19 3.12
N PHE A 90 11.07 -0.22 3.42
CA PHE A 90 10.67 1.18 3.56
C PHE A 90 11.06 1.94 2.29
N ASP A 91 10.19 2.82 1.83
CA ASP A 91 10.42 3.66 0.65
C ASP A 91 10.09 5.12 0.94
N VAL A 92 10.58 6.02 0.10
CA VAL A 92 10.39 7.46 0.29
C VAL A 92 8.95 7.84 -0.04
N VAL A 93 8.29 8.52 0.90
CA VAL A 93 6.93 9.01 0.69
C VAL A 93 6.91 9.99 -0.48
N PRO A 94 6.00 9.85 -1.46
CA PRO A 94 5.84 10.82 -2.53
C PRO A 94 5.63 12.25 -2.01
N GLN A 95 6.20 13.24 -2.70
CA GLN A 95 6.21 14.64 -2.22
C GLN A 95 4.81 15.20 -1.95
N HIS A 96 3.82 14.85 -2.77
CA HIS A 96 2.44 15.31 -2.60
C HIS A 96 1.82 14.82 -1.27
N ILE A 97 2.10 13.57 -0.87
CA ILE A 97 1.64 12.98 0.40
C ILE A 97 2.42 13.57 1.58
N GLN A 98 3.73 13.80 1.43
CA GLN A 98 4.53 14.47 2.46
C GLN A 98 3.97 15.85 2.83
N ASN A 99 3.55 16.62 1.82
CA ASN A 99 2.96 17.94 2.03
C ASN A 99 1.63 17.83 2.80
N GLN A 100 0.77 16.87 2.45
CA GLN A 100 -0.50 16.63 3.15
C GLN A 100 -0.30 16.22 4.62
N LEU A 101 0.63 15.29 4.88
CA LEU A 101 0.94 14.84 6.24
C LEU A 101 1.54 15.96 7.10
N SER A 102 2.35 16.82 6.49
CA SER A 102 2.94 17.97 7.19
C SER A 102 1.88 18.99 7.58
N ALA A 103 0.90 19.25 6.71
CA ALA A 103 -0.22 20.14 7.00
C ALA A 103 -1.10 19.58 8.13
N ALA A 104 -1.47 18.30 8.07
CA ALA A 104 -2.27 17.65 9.11
C ALA A 104 -1.61 17.72 10.51
N LYS A 105 -0.29 17.51 10.59
CA LYS A 105 0.46 17.65 11.84
C LYS A 105 0.53 19.08 12.37
N GLN A 106 0.47 20.09 11.50
CA GLN A 106 0.49 21.49 11.91
C GLN A 106 -0.86 21.92 12.48
N GLU A 107 -1.97 21.43 11.93
CA GLU A 107 -3.32 21.66 12.48
C GLU A 107 -3.48 21.00 13.86
N GLU A 108 -3.04 19.75 14.02
CA GLU A 108 -3.08 19.05 15.32
C GLU A 108 -2.22 19.74 16.39
N ALA A 109 -1.12 20.39 16.00
CA ALA A 109 -0.27 21.15 16.93
C ALA A 109 -0.81 22.55 17.25
N ALA A 110 -1.77 23.05 16.47
CA ALA A 110 -2.39 24.36 16.66
C ALA A 110 -3.75 24.29 17.39
N ALA A 111 -4.33 23.09 17.50
CA ALA A 111 -5.51 22.76 18.30
C ALA A 111 -5.14 22.43 19.76
#